data_AF-A0AAV2IMY1-F1
#
_entry.id   AF-A0AAV2IMY1-F1
#
_cell.length_a   1.000
_cell.length_b   1.000
_cell.length_c   1.000
_cell.angle_alpha   90.00
_cell.angle_beta   90.00
_cell.angle_gamma   90.00
#
_symmetry.space_group_name_H-M   'P 1'
#
loop_
_entity.id
_entity.type
_entity.pdbx_description
1 polymer ?
#
loop_
_entity_poly.entity_id
_entity_poly.type
_entity_poly.pdbx_seq_one_letter_code
_entity_poly.pdbx_strand_id
1 'polypeptide(L)' 'SKCPEFAERRTRLKAAKNLVEMGISHMIAIGGDGTLKGIHVLQTEWISLLRDLDEQHLVNKEKLQA' A
#
# COMPACT_ATOMS: atom_id res chain seq x y z
N SER A 1 17.74 -6.61 2.49
CA SER A 1 17.30 -6.71 1.09
C SER A 1 16.75 -5.36 0.66
N LYS A 2 17.04 -4.87 -0.56
CA LYS A 2 16.47 -3.62 -1.10
C LYS A 2 15.34 -4.00 -2.06
N CYS A 3 14.24 -3.24 -2.07
CA CYS A 3 13.17 -3.36 -3.08
C CYS A 3 13.12 -2.06 -3.88
N PRO A 4 13.94 -1.92 -4.94
CA PRO A 4 13.92 -0.75 -5.82
C PRO A 4 12.54 -0.52 -6.45
N GLU A 5 11.82 -1.60 -6.74
CA GLU A 5 10.50 -1.57 -7.39
C GLU A 5 9.45 -0.89 -6.51
N PHE A 6 9.66 -0.80 -5.19
CA PHE A 6 8.76 -0.10 -4.27
C PHE A 6 8.75 1.42 -4.51
N ALA A 7 9.73 1.95 -5.25
CA ALA A 7 9.71 3.32 -5.74
C ALA A 7 8.64 3.53 -6.83
N GLU A 8 8.21 2.48 -7.54
CA GLU A 8 7.12 2.55 -8.51
C GLU A 8 5.76 2.55 -7.82
N ARG A 9 4.89 3.48 -8.22
CA ARG A 9 3.51 3.56 -7.72
C ARG A 9 2.73 2.28 -7.95
N ARG A 10 2.94 1.60 -9.09
CA ARG A 10 2.30 0.32 -9.41
C ARG A 10 2.59 -0.76 -8.37
N THR A 11 3.83 -0.82 -7.88
CA THR A 11 4.23 -1.78 -6.84
C THR A 11 3.57 -1.44 -5.52
N ARG A 12 3.48 -0.15 -5.17
CA ARG A 12 2.76 0.30 -3.96
C ARG A 12 1.24 0.04 -4.06
N LEU A 13 0.64 0.19 -5.24
CA LEU A 13 -0.76 -0.16 -5.50
C LEU A 13 -1.00 -1.65 -5.26
N LYS A 14 -0.09 -2.51 -5.75
CA LYS A 14 -0.13 -3.95 -5.47
C LYS A 14 0.02 -4.24 -3.96
N ALA A 15 0.88 -3.52 -3.26
CA ALA A 15 1.04 -3.68 -1.81
C ALA A 15 -0.25 -3.28 -1.06
N ALA A 16 -0.85 -2.14 -1.41
CA ALA A 16 -2.11 -1.69 -0.84
C ALA A 16 -3.24 -2.70 -1.08
N LYS A 17 -3.36 -3.23 -2.31
CA LYS A 17 -4.31 -4.29 -2.65
C LYS A 17 -4.19 -5.48 -1.69
N ASN A 18 -2.97 -5.99 -1.53
CA ASN A 18 -2.73 -7.16 -0.68
C ASN A 18 -3.13 -6.89 0.78
N LEU A 19 -2.80 -5.71 1.31
CA LEU A 19 -3.15 -5.32 2.68
C LEU A 19 -4.68 -5.25 2.86
N VAL A 20 -5.38 -4.61 1.93
CA VAL A 20 -6.84 -4.50 1.94
C VAL A 20 -7.54 -5.85 1.84
N GLU A 21 -7.09 -6.73 0.94
CA GLU A 21 -7.65 -8.08 0.79
C GLU A 21 -7.55 -8.90 2.08
N MET A 22 -6.42 -8.76 2.77
CA MET A 22 -6.13 -9.41 4.04
C MET A 22 -6.78 -8.71 5.25
N GLY A 23 -7.45 -7.57 5.07
CA GLY A 23 -8.04 -6.80 6.16
C GLY A 23 -7.00 -6.18 7.11
N ILE A 24 -5.82 -5.86 6.60
CA ILE A 24 -4.73 -5.24 7.36
C ILE A 24 -4.81 -3.72 7.18
N SER A 25 -5.31 -3.03 8.21
CA SER A 25 -5.41 -1.56 8.24
C SER A 25 -4.25 -0.88 8.95
N HIS A 26 -3.45 -1.64 9.70
CA HIS A 26 -2.34 -1.11 10.50
C HIS A 26 -1.05 -1.89 10.19
N MET A 27 0.04 -1.16 10.01
CA MET A 27 1.35 -1.74 9.72
C MET A 27 2.42 -1.07 10.57
N ILE A 28 3.30 -1.90 11.16
CA ILE A 28 4.51 -1.46 11.85
C ILE A 28 5.70 -1.89 10.98
N ALA A 29 6.59 -0.94 10.67
CA ALA A 29 7.80 -1.22 9.92
C ALA A 29 9.03 -1.15 10.83
N ILE A 30 9.90 -2.15 10.74
CA ILE A 30 11.15 -2.23 11.49
C ILE A 30 12.30 -2.31 10.47
N GLY A 31 13.19 -1.32 10.48
CA GLY A 31 14.32 -1.26 9.55
C GLY A 31 15.05 0.08 9.60
N GLY A 32 16.00 0.27 8.68
CA GLY A 32 16.71 1.54 8.53
C GLY A 32 15.99 2.54 7.62
N ASP A 33 16.69 3.61 7.23
CA ASP A 33 16.13 4.74 6.47
C ASP A 33 15.41 4.34 5.18
N GLY A 34 15.91 3.34 4.46
CA GLY A 34 15.25 2.85 3.24
C GLY A 34 13.86 2.29 3.51
N THR A 35 13.70 1.54 4.61
CA THR A 35 12.39 1.02 5.04
C THR A 35 11.49 2.18 5.47
N LEU A 36 11.99 3.07 6.34
CA LEU A 36 11.22 4.21 6.84
C LEU A 36 10.75 5.11 5.70
N LYS A 37 11.61 5.37 4.71
CA LYS A 37 11.26 6.15 3.51
C LYS A 37 10.18 5.45 2.67
N GLY A 38 10.33 4.16 2.39
CA GLY A 38 9.34 3.41 1.59
C GLY A 38 7.95 3.40 2.25
N ILE A 39 7.92 3.24 3.58
CA ILE A 39 6.69 3.20 4.36
C ILE A 39 6.06 4.59 4.46
N HIS A 40 6.87 5.64 4.65
CA HIS A 40 6.39 7.02 4.63
C HIS A 40 5.73 7.38 3.29
N VAL A 41 6.31 6.97 2.17
CA VAL A 41 5.71 7.19 0.83
C VAL A 41 4.39 6.42 0.70
N LEU A 42 4.36 5.14 1.09
CA LEU A 42 3.13 4.34 1.03
C LEU A 42 2.01 4.95 1.90
N GLN A 43 2.34 5.39 3.12
CA GLN A 43 1.41 6.04 4.02
C GLN A 43 0.85 7.34 3.42
N THR A 44 1.72 8.17 2.85
CA THR A 44 1.34 9.45 2.24
C THR A 44 0.41 9.26 1.04
N GLU A 45 0.63 8.20 0.26
CA GLU A 45 -0.17 7.89 -0.93
C GLU A 45 -1.39 7.03 -0.64
N TRP A 46 -1.58 6.55 0.60
CA TRP A 46 -2.54 5.50 0.93
C TRP A 46 -3.95 5.77 0.40
N ILE A 47 -4.51 6.94 0.68
CA ILE A 47 -5.85 7.33 0.24
C ILE A 47 -5.96 7.34 -1.30
N SER A 48 -4.93 7.83 -1.99
CA SER A 48 -4.91 7.82 -3.46
C SER A 48 -4.83 6.40 -4.01
N LEU A 49 -4.10 5.50 -3.37
CA LEU A 49 -4.02 4.09 -3.78
C LEU A 49 -5.36 3.39 -3.58
N LEU A 50 -6.05 3.61 -2.46
CA LEU A 50 -7.38 3.05 -2.23
C LEU A 50 -8.39 3.54 -3.28
N ARG A 51 -8.33 4.82 -3.66
CA ARG A 51 -9.16 5.35 -4.74
C ARG A 51 -8.87 4.66 -6.07
N ASP A 52 -7.59 4.52 -6.44
CA ASP A 52 -7.21 3.81 -7.67
C ASP A 52 -7.70 2.36 -7.67
N LEU A 53 -7.66 1.69 -6.50
CA LEU A 53 -8.14 0.32 -6.35
C LEU A 53 -9.65 0.19 -6.54
N ASP A 54 -10.43 1.16 -6.03
CA ASP A 54 -11.88 1.23 -6.23
C ASP A 54 -12.23 1.51 -7.70
N GLU A 55 -11.60 2.54 -8.29
CA GLU A 55 -11.82 2.93 -9.69
C GLU A 55 -11.51 1.78 -10.67
N GLN A 56 -10.42 1.04 -10.41
CA GLN A 56 -10.01 -0.09 -11.24
C GLN A 56 -10.72 -1.41 -10.88
N HIS A 57 -11.63 -1.41 -9.90
CA HIS A 57 -12.33 -2.60 -9.43
C HIS A 57 -11.38 -3.75 -9.05
N LEU A 58 -10.21 -3.40 -8.49
CA LEU A 58 -9.16 -4.36 -8.14
C LEU A 58 -9.39 -5.03 -6.78
N VAL A 59 -10.33 -4.52 -5.99
CA VAL A 59 -10.75 -5.09 -4.70
C VAL A 59 -12.26 -4.92 -4.54
N ASN A 60 -12.87 -5.84 -3.80
CA ASN A 60 -14.28 -5.70 -3.43
C ASN A 60 -14.47 -4.47 -2.51
N LYS A 61 -15.49 -3.65 -2.79
CA LYS A 61 -15.84 -2.45 -2.02
C LYS A 61 -15.99 -2.70 -0.52
N GLU A 62 -16.50 -3.86 -0.13
CA GLU A 62 -16.62 -4.24 1.29
C GLU A 62 -15.26 -4.26 2.01
N LYS A 63 -14.17 -4.54 1.29
CA LYS A 63 -12.81 -4.58 1.85
C LYS A 63 -12.19 -3.19 2.01
N LEU A 64 -12.65 -2.20 1.25
CA LEU A 64 -12.11 -0.83 1.28
C LEU A 64 -12.51 -0.04 2.54
N GLN A 65 -13.42 -0.58 3.37
CA GLN A 65 -13.96 0.07 4.57
C GLN A 65 -13.30 -0.41 5.89
N ALA A 66 -12.28 -1.28 5.81
CA ALA A 66 -11.63 -1.92 6.96
C ALA A 66 -10.42 -1.13 7.53
#